data_AF-A0A3D1AF62-F1
#
_entry.id   AF-A0A3D1AF62-F1
#
_cell.length_a   1.000
_cell.length_b   1.000
_cell.length_c   1.000
_cell.angle_alpha   90.00
_cell.angle_beta   90.00
_cell.angle_gamma   90.00
#
_symmetry.space_group_name_H-M   'P 1'
#
loop_
_entity.id
_entity.type
_entity.pdbx_description
1 polymer ?
#
loop_
_entity_poly.entity_id
_entity_poly.type
_entity_poly.pdbx_seq_one_letter_code
_entity_poly.pdbx_strand_id
1 'polypeptide(L)'
;MNRLDRISALLIQLQSRPIVKASEMAERFGVSLRTIYRDMRTLSEAGVPLCGDSGIGYSLVEGYKLPSLMFTKEEAMAFLTAEKMIGQLTDTQNSYYFRQGMDKIRA
;
A
#
# COMPACT_ATOMS: atom_id res chain seq x y z
N MET A 1 -4.07 -14.30 5.05
CA MET A 1 -3.80 -13.14 4.17
C MET A 1 -3.10 -13.62 2.91
N ASN A 2 -3.56 -13.22 1.72
CA ASN A 2 -2.91 -13.56 0.45
C ASN A 2 -1.52 -12.90 0.38
N ARG A 3 -0.58 -13.50 -0.36
CA ARG A 3 0.77 -12.97 -0.53
C ARG A 3 0.77 -11.60 -1.21
N LEU A 4 -0.05 -11.42 -2.24
CA LEU A 4 -0.15 -10.12 -2.94
C LEU A 4 -0.65 -9.02 -2.00
N ASP A 5 -1.71 -9.27 -1.23
CA ASP A 5 -2.22 -8.32 -0.24
C ASP A 5 -1.15 -7.90 0.77
N ARG A 6 -0.32 -8.86 1.22
CA ARG A 6 0.79 -8.59 2.14
C ARG A 6 1.86 -7.72 1.49
N ILE A 7 2.27 -8.03 0.27
CA ILE A 7 3.27 -7.25 -0.48
C ILE A 7 2.78 -5.81 -0.67
N SER A 8 1.53 -5.63 -1.07
CA SER A 8 0.90 -4.31 -1.19
C SER A 8 0.85 -3.57 0.16
N ALA A 9 0.49 -4.26 1.23
CA ALA A 9 0.46 -3.68 2.58
C ALA A 9 1.85 -3.29 3.09
N LEU A 10 2.89 -4.08 2.79
CA LEU A 10 4.29 -3.77 3.10
C LEU A 10 4.74 -2.50 2.38
N LEU A 11 4.43 -2.37 1.09
CA LEU A 11 4.77 -1.18 0.31
C LEU A 11 4.11 0.08 0.89
N ILE A 12 2.82 0.03 1.21
CA ILE A 12 2.09 1.14 1.84
C ILE A 12 2.72 1.49 3.20
N GLN A 13 3.08 0.48 4.00
CA GLN A 13 3.71 0.70 5.30
C GLN A 13 5.06 1.43 5.17
N LEU A 14 5.89 1.06 4.20
CA LEU A 14 7.19 1.69 3.94
C LEU A 14 7.08 3.12 3.40
N GLN A 15 5.93 3.52 2.84
CA GLN A 15 5.66 4.90 2.45
C GLN A 15 5.25 5.77 3.64
N SER A 16 4.51 5.20 4.59
CA SER A 16 3.97 5.92 5.75
C SER A 16 5.01 6.20 6.83
N ARG A 17 6.08 5.41 6.91
CA ARG A 17 7.09 5.49 7.97
C ARG A 17 8.50 5.49 7.38
N PRO A 18 9.41 6.32 7.93
CA PRO A 18 10.75 6.46 7.37
C PRO A 18 11.59 5.19 7.49
N ILE A 19 11.46 4.39 8.56
CA ILE A 19 12.19 3.12 8.75
C ILE A 19 11.30 2.14 9.51
N VAL A 20 11.23 0.88 9.07
CA VAL A 20 10.41 -0.17 9.69
C VAL A 20 11.21 -1.47 9.84
N LYS A 21 11.24 -2.06 11.04
CA LYS A 21 11.99 -3.30 11.28
C LYS A 21 11.26 -4.53 10.70
N ALA A 22 12.03 -5.48 10.18
CA ALA A 22 11.49 -6.74 9.67
C ALA A 22 10.73 -7.54 10.74
N SER A 23 11.18 -7.47 12.00
CA SER A 23 10.52 -8.13 13.13
C SER A 23 9.15 -7.53 13.43
N GLU A 24 9.01 -6.20 13.36
CA GLU A 24 7.72 -5.51 13.53
C GLU A 24 6.75 -5.89 12.42
N MET A 25 7.23 -5.99 11.18
CA MET A 25 6.41 -6.44 10.05
C MET A 25 5.99 -7.91 10.20
N ALA A 26 6.91 -8.77 10.65
CA ALA A 26 6.64 -10.18 10.90
C ALA A 26 5.54 -10.36 11.95
N GLU A 27 5.64 -9.64 13.07
CA GLU A 27 4.63 -9.64 14.13
C GLU A 27 3.29 -9.08 13.64
N ARG A 28 3.30 -7.91 12.99
CA ARG A 28 2.09 -7.25 12.46
C ARG A 28 1.31 -8.13 11.50
N PHE A 29 2.00 -8.83 10.61
CA PHE A 29 1.36 -9.65 9.57
C PHE A 29 1.21 -11.13 9.98
N GLY A 30 1.67 -11.52 11.18
CA GLY A 30 1.60 -12.89 11.68
C GLY A 30 2.40 -13.88 10.83
N VAL A 31 3.56 -13.47 10.31
CA VAL A 31 4.41 -14.30 9.44
C VAL A 31 5.85 -14.38 9.95
N SER A 32 6.62 -15.36 9.47
CA SER A 32 8.03 -15.45 9.82
C SER A 32 8.87 -14.30 9.25
N LEU A 33 10.00 -14.00 9.90
CA LEU A 33 11.02 -13.08 9.37
C LEU A 33 11.49 -13.46 7.96
N ARG A 34 11.69 -14.76 7.70
CA ARG A 34 12.07 -15.27 6.36
C ARG A 34 11.03 -14.92 5.30
N THR A 35 9.74 -14.91 5.66
CA THR A 35 8.65 -14.51 4.77
C THR A 35 8.76 -13.03 4.43
N ILE A 36 9.00 -12.17 5.43
CA ILE A 36 9.21 -10.73 5.21
C ILE A 36 10.41 -10.50 4.30
N TYR A 37 11.58 -11.11 4.57
CA TYR A 37 12.75 -10.96 3.72
C TYR A 37 12.50 -11.37 2.27
N ARG A 38 11.77 -12.47 2.06
CA ARG A 38 11.40 -12.90 0.70
C ARG A 38 10.48 -11.90 0.01
N ASP A 39 9.52 -11.33 0.73
CA ASP A 39 8.58 -10.36 0.16
C ASP A 39 9.25 -9.00 -0.11
N MET A 40 10.19 -8.55 0.75
CA MET A 40 11.03 -7.39 0.49
C MET A 40 11.91 -7.60 -0.75
N ARG A 41 12.47 -8.80 -0.92
CA ARG A 41 13.19 -9.16 -2.14
C ARG A 41 12.30 -9.08 -3.38
N THR A 42 11.06 -9.54 -3.29
CA THR A 42 10.09 -9.41 -4.40
C THR A 42 9.77 -7.96 -4.74
N LEU A 43 9.65 -7.08 -3.74
CA LEU A 43 9.49 -5.63 -3.98
C LEU A 43 10.72 -5.05 -4.69
N SER A 44 11.93 -5.42 -4.26
CA SER A 44 13.17 -4.99 -4.91
C SER A 44 13.28 -5.50 -6.35
N GLU A 45 12.96 -6.76 -6.61
CA GLU A 45 12.93 -7.36 -7.96
C GLU A 45 11.87 -6.72 -8.85
N ALA A 46 10.79 -6.19 -8.26
CA ALA A 46 9.76 -5.41 -8.95
C ALA A 46 10.16 -3.94 -9.22
N GLY A 47 11.38 -3.54 -8.85
CA GLY A 47 11.90 -2.18 -9.10
C GLY A 47 11.59 -1.17 -8.00
N VAL A 48 11.14 -1.60 -6.81
CA VAL A 48 11.00 -0.72 -5.65
C VAL A 48 12.40 -0.48 -5.04
N PRO A 49 12.89 0.77 -5.00
CA PRO A 49 14.18 1.12 -4.44
C PRO A 49 14.07 1.15 -2.92
N LEU A 50 14.36 0.00 -2.33
CA LEU A 50 14.41 -0.21 -0.90
C LEU A 50 15.80 0.19 -0.37
N CYS A 51 15.81 0.95 0.70
CA CYS A 51 16.96 1.16 1.57
C CYS A 51 16.82 0.26 2.80
N GLY A 52 17.94 -0.23 3.32
CA GLY A 52 17.95 -0.96 4.59
C GLY A 52 18.63 -2.31 4.52
N ASP A 53 19.40 -2.61 5.55
CA ASP A 53 20.09 -3.88 5.75
C ASP A 53 19.44 -4.65 6.91
N SER A 54 19.68 -5.96 6.93
CA SER A 54 19.34 -6.86 8.01
C SER A 54 19.78 -6.30 9.38
N GLY A 55 18.81 -5.94 10.22
CA GLY A 55 19.02 -5.46 11.58
C GLY A 55 18.72 -3.97 11.81
N ILE A 56 18.81 -3.11 10.78
CA ILE A 56 18.49 -1.68 10.88
C ILE A 56 17.00 -1.45 10.61
N GLY A 57 16.45 -2.19 9.64
CA GLY A 57 15.07 -2.04 9.15
C GLY A 57 15.06 -1.63 7.68
N TYR A 58 13.88 -1.61 7.09
CA TYR A 58 13.65 -1.25 5.71
C TYR A 58 13.01 0.13 5.61
N SER A 59 13.38 0.85 4.57
CA SER A 59 12.85 2.15 4.17
C SER A 59 12.79 2.24 2.64
N LEU A 60 12.10 3.25 2.13
CA LEU A 60 12.23 3.64 0.72
C LEU A 60 13.39 4.62 0.58
N VAL A 61 14.08 4.59 -0.56
CA VAL A 61 15.06 5.64 -0.91
C VAL A 61 14.39 7.00 -0.80
N GLU A 62 15.07 7.96 -0.19
CA GLU A 62 14.57 9.33 -0.03
C GLU A 62 14.17 9.91 -1.40
N GLY A 63 12.92 10.36 -1.51
CA GLY A 63 12.33 10.83 -2.77
C GLY A 63 11.58 9.78 -3.59
N TYR A 64 11.65 8.48 -3.25
CA TYR A 64 10.79 7.46 -3.84
C TYR A 64 9.44 7.42 -3.14
N LYS A 65 8.52 8.26 -3.62
CA LYS A 65 7.09 8.04 -3.46
C LYS A 65 6.62 7.29 -4.72
N LEU A 66 5.62 6.40 -4.59
CA LEU A 66 4.85 6.02 -5.78
C LEU A 66 4.50 7.32 -6.51
N PRO A 67 4.65 7.40 -7.85
CA PRO A 67 4.23 8.59 -8.57
C PRO A 67 2.82 8.91 -8.10
N SER A 68 2.62 10.14 -7.60
CA SER A 68 1.30 10.68 -7.33
C SER A 68 0.42 10.25 -8.49
N LEU A 69 -0.68 9.53 -8.25
CA LEU A 69 -1.64 9.24 -9.30
C LEU A 69 -2.17 10.59 -9.77
N MET A 70 -1.56 11.13 -10.82
CA MET A 70 -2.00 12.35 -11.45
C MET A 70 -3.20 11.98 -12.29
N PHE A 71 -4.39 12.19 -11.73
CA PHE A 71 -5.61 12.06 -12.50
C PHE A 71 -5.70 13.23 -13.48
N THR A 72 -6.08 12.90 -14.71
CA THR A 72 -6.71 13.88 -15.59
C THR A 72 -8.02 14.36 -14.96
N LYS A 73 -8.50 15.52 -15.41
CA LYS A 73 -9.77 16.08 -14.94
C LYS A 73 -10.93 15.10 -15.18
N GLU A 74 -10.88 14.40 -16.31
CA GLU A 74 -11.86 13.43 -16.76
C GLU A 74 -11.88 12.19 -15.87
N GLU A 75 -10.70 11.66 -15.50
CA GLU A 75 -10.59 10.53 -14.56
C GLU A 75 -11.10 10.92 -13.18
N ALA A 76 -10.74 12.10 -12.67
CA ALA A 76 -11.24 12.59 -11.38
C ALA A 76 -12.77 12.72 -11.37
N MET A 77 -13.36 13.23 -12.46
CA MET A 77 -14.81 13.31 -12.62
C MET A 77 -15.48 11.94 -12.65
N ALA A 78 -14.87 10.95 -13.29
CA ALA A 78 -15.37 9.58 -13.32
C ALA A 78 -15.45 8.99 -11.90
N PHE A 79 -14.41 9.18 -11.08
CA PHE A 79 -14.40 8.72 -9.69
C PHE A 79 -15.44 9.44 -8.81
N LEU A 80 -15.61 10.75 -8.96
CA LEU A 80 -16.63 11.52 -8.23
C LEU A 80 -18.06 11.06 -8.60
N THR A 81 -18.26 10.69 -9.86
CA THR A 81 -19.55 10.17 -10.33
C THR A 81 -19.82 8.79 -9.75
N ALA A 82 -18.80 7.91 -9.75
CA ALA A 82 -18.87 6.59 -9.14
C ALA A 82 -19.17 6.67 -7.64
N GLU A 83 -18.56 7.62 -6.91
CA GLU A 83 -18.82 7.84 -5.48
C GLU A 83 -20.30 8.15 -5.21
N LYS A 84 -20.91 9.02 -6.01
CA LYS A 84 -22.34 9.38 -5.89
C LYS A 84 -23.26 8.20 -6.22
N MET A 85 -22.92 7.41 -7.25
CA MET A 85 -23.71 6.25 -7.64
C MET A 85 -23.64 5.13 -6.61
N ILE A 86 -22.45 4.86 -6.06
CA ILE A 86 -22.24 3.78 -5.11
C ILE A 86 -22.99 4.03 -3.80
N GLY A 87 -23.11 5.29 -3.37
CA GLY A 87 -23.92 5.67 -2.22
C GLY A 87 -25.42 5.45 -2.40
N GLN A 88 -25.92 5.32 -3.63
CA GLN A 88 -27.34 5.14 -3.94
C GLN A 88 -27.72 3.71 -4.34
N LEU A 89 -26.79 2.96 -4.94
CA LEU A 89 -27.08 1.69 -5.61
C LEU A 89 -26.49 0.45 -4.93
N THR A 90 -25.66 0.59 -3.89
CA THR A 90 -24.95 -0.56 -3.29
C THR A 90 -25.25 -0.74 -1.81
N ASP A 91 -25.05 -1.97 -1.34
CA ASP A 91 -25.17 -2.33 0.06
C ASP A 91 -24.12 -1.62 0.93
N THR A 92 -24.39 -1.56 2.23
CA THR A 92 -23.55 -0.86 3.22
C THR A 92 -22.10 -1.35 3.23
N GLN A 93 -21.88 -2.64 2.97
CA GLN A 93 -20.54 -3.25 2.95
C GLN A 93 -19.70 -2.79 1.73
N ASN A 94 -20.30 -2.75 0.54
CA ASN A 94 -19.60 -2.31 -0.68
C ASN A 94 -19.32 -0.81 -0.63
N SER A 95 -20.27 -0.02 -0.12
CA SER A 95 -20.08 1.40 0.15
C SER A 95 -18.94 1.67 1.13
N TYR A 96 -18.77 0.83 2.16
CA TYR A 96 -17.69 0.94 3.14
C TYR A 96 -16.31 0.69 2.51
N TYR A 97 -16.13 -0.41 1.77
CA TYR A 97 -14.85 -0.72 1.12
C TYR A 97 -14.49 0.28 0.03
N PHE A 98 -15.48 0.78 -0.72
CA PHE A 98 -15.26 1.83 -1.70
C PHE A 98 -14.72 3.11 -1.05
N ARG A 99 -15.34 3.56 0.06
CA ARG A 99 -14.88 4.74 0.81
C ARG A 99 -13.45 4.56 1.32
N GLN A 100 -13.15 3.40 1.90
CA GLN A 100 -11.81 3.08 2.38
C GLN A 100 -10.75 3.09 1.26
N GLY A 101 -11.13 2.69 0.04
CA GLY A 101 -10.28 2.80 -1.14
C GLY A 101 -10.06 4.25 -1.57
N MET A 102 -11.13 5.04 -1.62
CA MET A 102 -11.08 6.47 -2.00
C MET A 102 -10.21 7.29 -1.05
N ASP A 103 -10.20 6.99 0.25
CA ASP A 103 -9.35 7.67 1.22
C ASP A 103 -7.86 7.45 0.95
N LYS A 104 -7.47 6.30 0.38
CA LYS A 104 -6.08 6.02 -0.04
C LYS A 104 -5.68 6.76 -1.31
N ILE A 105 -6.65 7.15 -2.13
CA ILE A 105 -6.43 7.88 -3.39
C ILE A 105 -6.26 9.38 -3.13
N ARG A 106 -6.92 9.90 -2.08
CA ARG A 106 -6.88 11.33 -1.70
C ARG A 106 -5.68 11.72 -0.81
N ALA A 107 -4.96 10.75 -0.25
CA ALA A 107 -3.85 10.93 0.70
C ALA A 107 -2.48 10.92 0.01
#